data_AF-A0A378JD52-F1
#
_entry.id   AF-A0A378JD52-F1
#
_cell.length_a   1.000
_cell.length_b   1.000
_cell.length_c   1.000
_cell.angle_alpha   90.00
_cell.angle_beta   90.00
_cell.angle_gamma   90.00
#
_symmetry.space_group_name_H-M   'P 1'
#
loop_
_entity.id
_entity.type
_entity.pdbx_description
1 polymer ?
#
loop_
_entity_poly.entity_id
_entity_poly.type
_entity_poly.pdbx_seq_one_letter_code
_entity_poly.pdbx_strand_id
1 'polypeptide(L)'
;MKREIIAHLANEALVKIKFKSYSTYAHDWNDSTLFGYGGAKMVKKAMAALDGGDIGPILKLIKKIDEGVMRFEENDYSFYEQLYQYQFYDATRHTPVHDHTHKPADLIESHQKGLARLKEISALLKTELGIPTLPTQEEQSTKNKNDIVALLMEAIYQVTMPEPANQWQAKDFTRIRDVISFEKIEHSIEALYDGNLDPVLDLIRLIAQTISNHLENVPLFLKALEEYSEKYNPEFFIGTLSPDEVARTHQENLARLKEIHALLQSAALDPSLQFLAVVGDNQADKSKPSPAHFFFKDGANHDLLKMVMQYAGFFKMRIIEEVRIGSPETNKSLQG
;
A
#
# COMPACT_ATOMS: atom_id res chain seq x y z
N MET A 1 16.38 29.25 15.12
CA MET A 1 15.01 28.71 14.96
C MET A 1 14.14 29.76 14.28
N LYS A 2 13.63 29.49 13.07
CA LYS A 2 12.85 30.48 12.31
C LYS A 2 11.36 30.32 12.60
N ARG A 3 10.85 31.08 13.58
CA ARG A 3 9.45 31.02 14.06
C ARG A 3 8.43 31.07 12.92
N GLU A 4 8.60 32.01 11.99
CA GLU A 4 7.67 32.20 10.87
C GLU A 4 7.58 30.97 9.97
N ILE A 5 8.70 30.25 9.79
CA ILE A 5 8.76 29.00 9.03
C ILE A 5 8.00 27.91 9.79
N ILE A 6 8.23 27.75 11.10
CA ILE A 6 7.51 26.75 11.92
C ILE A 6 6.00 27.03 11.91
N ALA A 7 5.59 28.29 12.04
CA ALA A 7 4.19 28.70 11.99
C ALA A 7 3.54 28.36 10.63
N HIS A 8 4.25 28.68 9.54
CA HIS A 8 3.80 28.42 8.19
C HIS A 8 3.61 26.91 7.94
N LEU A 9 4.64 26.12 8.23
CA LEU A 9 4.67 24.66 8.04
C LEU A 9 3.59 23.97 8.89
N ALA A 10 3.46 24.31 10.17
CA ALA A 10 2.45 23.73 11.04
C ALA A 10 1.01 24.08 10.60
N ASN A 11 0.79 25.31 10.13
CA ASN A 11 -0.50 25.72 9.58
C ASN A 11 -0.82 25.04 8.26
N GLU A 12 0.18 24.85 7.39
CA GLU A 12 0.01 24.12 6.14
C GLU A 12 -0.43 22.68 6.41
N ALA A 13 0.30 21.94 7.26
CA ALA A 13 -0.01 20.55 7.59
C ALA A 13 -1.38 20.36 8.23
N LEU A 14 -1.77 21.22 9.19
CA LEU A 14 -2.95 20.97 10.03
C LEU A 14 -4.23 21.63 9.50
N VAL A 15 -4.11 22.60 8.58
CA VAL A 15 -5.24 23.44 8.14
C VAL A 15 -5.38 23.51 6.62
N LYS A 16 -4.30 23.50 5.85
CA LYS A 16 -4.37 23.70 4.40
C LYS A 16 -4.41 22.41 3.61
N ILE A 17 -3.59 21.42 3.98
CA ILE A 17 -3.57 20.12 3.29
C ILE A 17 -4.88 19.37 3.63
N LYS A 18 -5.56 18.95 2.56
CA LYS A 18 -6.85 18.28 2.62
C LYS A 18 -6.74 16.90 1.99
N PHE A 19 -7.31 15.92 2.66
CA PHE A 19 -7.49 14.55 2.19
C PHE A 19 -8.96 14.33 1.90
N LYS A 20 -9.22 13.81 0.70
CA LYS A 20 -10.56 13.51 0.23
C LYS A 20 -10.97 12.12 0.68
N SER A 21 -12.24 11.97 1.07
CA SER A 21 -12.84 10.68 1.39
C SER A 21 -14.21 10.57 0.72
N TYR A 22 -14.49 9.40 0.16
CA TYR A 22 -15.77 9.14 -0.50
C TYR A 22 -16.81 8.66 0.51
N SER A 23 -18.00 9.25 0.48
CA SER A 23 -19.15 8.76 1.21
C SER A 23 -20.07 8.00 0.27
N THR A 24 -20.20 6.68 0.47
CA THR A 24 -21.16 5.85 -0.29
C THR A 24 -22.61 6.24 -0.01
N TYR A 25 -22.89 6.82 1.15
CA TYR A 25 -24.23 7.29 1.51
C TYR A 25 -24.64 8.57 0.76
N ALA A 26 -23.73 9.54 0.68
CA ALA A 26 -23.97 10.81 -0.01
C ALA A 26 -23.58 10.76 -1.50
N HIS A 27 -22.83 9.73 -1.91
CA HIS A 27 -22.16 9.61 -3.21
C HIS A 27 -21.32 10.85 -3.56
N ASP A 28 -20.60 11.37 -2.58
CA ASP A 28 -19.81 12.61 -2.70
C ASP A 28 -18.46 12.51 -1.98
N TRP A 29 -17.52 13.35 -2.40
CA TRP A 29 -16.18 13.46 -1.85
C TRP A 29 -16.09 14.59 -0.83
N ASN A 30 -15.72 14.24 0.41
CA ASN A 30 -15.60 15.19 1.50
C ASN A 30 -14.12 15.51 1.77
N ASP A 31 -13.82 16.80 1.90
CA ASP A 31 -12.50 17.27 2.33
C ASP A 31 -12.34 17.15 3.85
N SER A 32 -11.24 16.55 4.28
CA SER A 32 -10.83 16.51 5.68
C SER A 32 -9.40 17.01 5.84
N THR A 33 -9.13 17.82 6.85
CA THR A 33 -7.75 18.11 7.28
C THR A 33 -7.39 17.20 8.44
N LEU A 34 -6.09 17.05 8.74
CA LEU A 34 -5.62 16.18 9.84
C LEU A 34 -6.36 16.36 11.18
N PHE A 35 -6.82 17.59 11.49
CA PHE A 35 -7.50 17.90 12.76
C PHE A 35 -8.74 18.78 12.63
N GLY A 36 -9.30 18.92 11.42
CA GLY A 36 -10.45 19.79 11.16
C GLY A 36 -10.29 21.19 11.75
N TYR A 37 -11.37 21.72 12.36
CA TYR A 37 -11.37 23.02 13.05
C TYR A 37 -10.41 23.09 14.26
N GLY A 38 -9.97 21.94 14.78
CA GLY A 38 -9.04 21.87 15.92
C GLY A 38 -7.60 22.24 15.56
N GLY A 39 -7.18 22.06 14.29
CA GLY A 39 -5.81 22.28 13.83
C GLY A 39 -5.31 23.70 14.07
N ALA A 40 -6.09 24.70 13.66
CA ALA A 40 -5.73 26.12 13.83
C ALA A 40 -5.55 26.51 15.31
N LYS A 41 -6.38 25.97 16.21
CA LYS A 41 -6.25 26.20 17.65
C LYS A 41 -4.97 25.58 18.21
N MET A 42 -4.58 24.41 17.72
CA MET A 42 -3.32 23.76 18.14
C MET A 42 -2.10 24.56 17.66
N VAL A 43 -2.08 25.03 16.41
CA VAL A 43 -1.01 25.89 15.89
C VAL A 43 -0.89 27.16 16.73
N LYS A 44 -2.00 27.88 16.97
CA LYS A 44 -1.99 29.10 17.77
C LYS A 44 -1.45 28.88 19.18
N LYS A 45 -1.87 27.79 19.84
CA LYS A 45 -1.38 27.43 21.18
C LYS A 45 0.12 27.13 21.18
N ALA A 46 0.60 26.40 20.18
CA ALA A 46 2.00 26.04 20.10
C ALA A 46 2.89 27.25 19.77
N MET A 47 2.43 28.16 18.92
CA MET A 47 3.12 29.42 18.64
C MET A 47 3.22 30.32 19.87
N ALA A 48 2.15 30.42 20.69
CA ALA A 48 2.18 31.21 21.92
C ALA A 48 3.12 30.62 22.97
N ALA A 49 3.20 29.29 23.08
CA ALA A 49 4.16 28.63 23.97
C ALA A 49 5.60 28.83 23.50
N LEU A 50 5.82 28.78 22.18
CA LEU A 50 7.12 29.04 21.58
C LEU A 50 7.61 30.47 21.86
N ASP A 51 6.70 31.45 21.90
CA ASP A 51 7.01 32.84 22.31
C ASP A 51 7.49 32.93 23.77
N GLY A 52 7.03 32.02 24.62
CA GLY A 52 7.49 31.86 26.01
C GLY A 52 8.75 30.99 26.16
N GLY A 53 9.35 30.53 25.05
CA GLY A 53 10.51 29.64 25.05
C GLY A 53 10.20 28.15 25.26
N ASP A 54 8.92 27.76 25.34
CA ASP A 54 8.50 26.36 25.49
C ASP A 54 8.31 25.68 24.13
N ILE A 55 9.24 24.77 23.80
CA ILE A 55 9.20 23.98 22.57
C ILE A 55 8.28 22.75 22.66
N GLY A 56 7.85 22.35 23.86
CA GLY A 56 7.08 21.12 24.10
C GLY A 56 5.79 21.03 23.26
N PRO A 57 4.99 22.09 23.16
CA PRO A 57 3.82 22.11 22.30
C PRO A 57 4.12 21.93 20.81
N ILE A 58 5.28 22.38 20.32
CA ILE A 58 5.71 22.18 18.93
C ILE A 58 6.12 20.72 18.71
N LEU A 59 6.88 20.13 19.63
CA LEU A 59 7.23 18.71 19.56
C LEU A 59 5.97 17.83 19.52
N LYS A 60 4.95 18.18 20.30
CA LYS A 60 3.65 17.50 20.28
C LYS A 60 2.91 17.67 18.94
N LEU A 61 3.05 18.82 18.28
CA LEU A 61 2.49 19.02 16.94
C LEU A 61 3.18 18.15 15.90
N ILE A 62 4.51 18.07 15.92
CA ILE A 62 5.28 17.22 15.01
C ILE A 62 4.88 15.76 15.19
N LYS A 63 4.81 15.27 16.44
CA LYS A 63 4.36 13.92 16.72
C LYS A 63 2.97 13.63 16.14
N LYS A 64 2.05 14.59 16.23
CA LYS A 64 0.70 14.47 15.65
C LYS A 64 0.68 14.45 14.13
N ILE A 65 1.59 15.19 13.49
CA ILE A 65 1.75 15.16 12.04
C ILE A 65 2.29 13.79 11.62
N ASP A 66 3.30 13.27 12.33
CA ASP A 66 3.87 11.93 12.09
C ASP A 66 2.82 10.82 12.27
N GLU A 67 2.06 10.85 13.37
CA GLU A 67 0.93 9.93 13.62
C GLU A 67 -0.12 10.01 12.50
N GLY A 68 -0.37 11.22 11.98
CA GLY A 68 -1.29 11.43 10.86
C GLY A 68 -0.77 10.84 9.55
N VAL A 69 0.50 11.06 9.24
CA VAL A 69 1.18 10.48 8.06
C VAL A 69 1.12 8.96 8.13
N MET A 70 1.53 8.36 9.25
CA MET A 70 1.48 6.92 9.46
C MET A 70 0.08 6.38 9.25
N ARG A 71 -0.94 7.02 9.84
CA ARG A 71 -2.32 6.59 9.68
C ARG A 71 -2.79 6.62 8.22
N PHE A 72 -2.39 7.62 7.45
CA PHE A 72 -2.73 7.67 6.02
C PHE A 72 -2.02 6.59 5.21
N GLU A 73 -0.76 6.26 5.55
CA GLU A 73 -0.03 5.16 4.89
C GLU A 73 -0.59 3.78 5.25
N GLU A 74 -0.92 3.57 6.53
CA GLU A 74 -1.53 2.32 7.01
C GLU A 74 -2.90 2.07 6.39
N ASN A 75 -3.70 3.13 6.22
CA ASN A 75 -5.06 3.05 5.68
C ASN A 75 -5.16 3.41 4.20
N ASP A 76 -4.04 3.42 3.46
CA ASP A 76 -4.01 3.84 2.05
C ASP A 76 -4.97 2.97 1.21
N TYR A 77 -5.10 1.69 1.56
CA TYR A 77 -6.03 0.75 0.95
C TYR A 77 -7.50 1.16 1.05
N SER A 78 -7.90 1.86 2.11
CA SER A 78 -9.26 2.37 2.27
C SER A 78 -9.58 3.49 1.29
N PHE A 79 -8.59 4.36 0.99
CA PHE A 79 -8.74 5.40 -0.03
C PHE A 79 -8.95 4.80 -1.43
N TYR A 80 -8.17 3.78 -1.79
CA TYR A 80 -8.32 3.12 -3.09
C TYR A 80 -9.62 2.33 -3.20
N GLU A 81 -10.09 1.70 -2.12
CA GLU A 81 -11.42 1.06 -2.09
C GLU A 81 -12.55 2.09 -2.25
N GLN A 82 -12.46 3.24 -1.58
CA GLN A 82 -13.39 4.35 -1.76
C GLN A 82 -13.42 4.85 -3.20
N LEU A 83 -12.25 4.97 -3.83
CA LEU A 83 -12.12 5.35 -5.23
C LEU A 83 -12.73 4.31 -6.17
N TYR A 84 -12.50 3.02 -5.89
CA TYR A 84 -13.09 1.92 -6.63
C TYR A 84 -14.62 1.96 -6.57
N GLN A 85 -15.19 2.15 -5.38
CA GLN A 85 -16.64 2.26 -5.18
C GLN A 85 -17.22 3.48 -5.91
N TYR A 86 -16.52 4.62 -5.90
CA TYR A 86 -16.90 5.81 -6.67
C TYR A 86 -16.93 5.51 -8.18
N GLN A 87 -15.89 4.88 -8.72
CA GLN A 87 -15.82 4.52 -10.15
C GLN A 87 -16.91 3.52 -10.55
N PHE A 88 -17.19 2.53 -9.70
CA PHE A 88 -18.26 1.56 -9.93
C PHE A 88 -19.65 2.23 -9.92
N TYR A 89 -19.88 3.12 -8.96
CA TYR A 89 -21.11 3.89 -8.89
C TYR A 89 -21.33 4.77 -10.12
N ASP A 90 -20.27 5.45 -10.57
CA ASP A 90 -20.31 6.32 -11.74
C ASP A 90 -20.61 5.52 -13.02
N ALA A 91 -19.98 4.36 -13.18
CA ALA A 91 -20.21 3.46 -14.32
C ALA A 91 -21.63 2.86 -14.37
N THR A 92 -22.31 2.74 -13.23
CA THR A 92 -23.64 2.10 -13.14
C THR A 92 -24.81 3.09 -13.20
N ARG A 93 -24.56 4.40 -13.24
CA ARG A 93 -25.61 5.42 -13.32
C ARG A 93 -26.22 5.54 -14.73
N HIS A 94 -27.56 5.56 -14.81
CA HIS A 94 -28.32 5.66 -16.06
C HIS A 94 -28.24 7.01 -16.79
N THR A 95 -27.78 8.06 -16.11
CA THR A 95 -27.55 9.39 -16.71
C THR A 95 -26.11 9.80 -16.43
N PRO A 96 -25.25 9.90 -17.46
CA PRO A 96 -23.91 10.42 -17.29
C PRO A 96 -24.03 11.88 -16.86
N VAL A 97 -23.64 12.20 -15.63
CA VAL A 97 -23.47 13.59 -15.24
C VAL A 97 -22.23 14.06 -15.98
N HIS A 98 -22.43 14.94 -16.97
CA HIS A 98 -21.33 15.46 -17.79
C HIS A 98 -20.28 16.26 -17.01
N ASP A 99 -20.50 16.51 -15.72
CA ASP A 99 -19.53 17.08 -14.80
C ASP A 99 -19.09 16.01 -13.77
N HIS A 100 -18.03 15.27 -14.08
CA HIS A 100 -17.24 14.65 -13.02
C HIS A 100 -16.60 15.80 -12.24
N THR A 101 -17.12 16.11 -11.04
CA THR A 101 -16.46 17.08 -10.15
C THR A 101 -15.06 16.60 -9.76
N HIS A 102 -14.82 15.29 -9.80
CA HIS A 102 -13.53 14.67 -9.48
C HIS A 102 -13.17 13.53 -10.43
N LYS A 103 -12.13 13.70 -11.25
CA LYS A 103 -11.56 12.60 -12.04
C LYS A 103 -10.74 11.68 -11.12
N PRO A 104 -10.81 10.35 -11.29
CA PRO A 104 -10.04 9.41 -10.46
C PRO A 104 -8.53 9.69 -10.41
N ALA A 105 -7.92 10.03 -11.55
CA ALA A 105 -6.50 10.37 -11.60
C ALA A 105 -6.16 11.60 -10.75
N ASP A 106 -6.99 12.65 -10.80
CA ASP A 106 -6.79 13.88 -10.00
C ASP A 106 -6.92 13.59 -8.49
N LEU A 107 -7.79 12.65 -8.11
CA LEU A 107 -7.94 12.22 -6.71
C LEU A 107 -6.70 11.48 -6.21
N ILE A 108 -6.18 10.54 -7.00
CA ILE A 108 -4.94 9.81 -6.68
C ILE A 108 -3.77 10.80 -6.56
N GLU A 109 -3.61 11.69 -7.54
CA GLU A 109 -2.54 12.68 -7.55
C GLU A 109 -2.63 13.62 -6.34
N SER A 110 -3.84 14.10 -6.02
CA SER A 110 -4.07 14.96 -4.85
C SER A 110 -3.72 14.25 -3.54
N HIS A 111 -4.12 12.98 -3.40
CA HIS A 111 -3.83 12.18 -2.21
C HIS A 111 -2.32 11.95 -2.03
N GLN A 112 -1.64 11.52 -3.10
CA GLN A 112 -0.19 11.30 -3.10
C GLN A 112 0.59 12.59 -2.82
N LYS A 113 0.23 13.71 -3.46
CA LYS A 113 0.85 15.03 -3.20
C LYS A 113 0.62 15.49 -1.77
N GLY A 114 -0.59 15.33 -1.24
CA GLY A 114 -0.91 15.69 0.14
C GLY A 114 -0.05 14.93 1.15
N LEU A 115 0.06 13.61 0.96
CA LEU A 115 0.87 12.75 1.83
C LEU A 115 2.37 13.05 1.72
N ALA A 116 2.89 13.21 0.49
CA ALA A 116 4.30 13.57 0.26
C ALA A 116 4.63 14.93 0.92
N ARG A 117 3.74 15.92 0.78
CA ARG A 117 3.93 17.23 1.40
C ARG A 117 3.87 17.18 2.92
N LEU A 118 3.00 16.37 3.52
CA LEU A 118 3.01 16.16 4.98
C LEU A 118 4.32 15.58 5.49
N LYS A 119 4.86 14.57 4.79
CA LYS A 119 6.16 13.98 5.11
C LYS A 119 7.28 15.02 5.05
N GLU A 120 7.29 15.83 3.99
CA GLU A 120 8.25 16.92 3.82
C GLU A 120 8.13 17.96 4.94
N ILE A 121 6.91 18.38 5.28
CA ILE A 121 6.67 19.32 6.38
C ILE A 121 7.19 18.76 7.70
N SER A 122 6.94 17.48 8.01
CA SER A 122 7.46 16.86 9.23
C SER A 122 8.99 16.92 9.27
N ALA A 123 9.67 16.55 8.18
CA ALA A 123 11.13 16.60 8.09
C ALA A 123 11.69 18.03 8.24
N LEU A 124 11.05 19.02 7.61
CA LEU A 124 11.44 20.43 7.71
C LEU A 124 11.24 20.96 9.14
N LEU A 125 10.14 20.60 9.80
CA LEU A 125 9.89 20.99 11.19
C LEU A 125 10.92 20.38 12.15
N LYS A 126 11.28 19.10 11.97
CA LYS A 126 12.35 18.43 12.75
C LYS A 126 13.70 19.13 12.54
N THR A 127 14.02 19.47 11.29
CA THR A 127 15.25 20.18 10.92
C THR A 127 15.33 21.57 11.58
N GLU A 128 14.25 22.36 11.54
CA GLU A 128 14.22 23.70 12.15
C GLU A 128 14.37 23.68 13.69
N LEU A 129 14.04 22.56 14.32
CA LEU A 129 14.19 22.34 15.77
C LEU A 129 15.49 21.63 16.15
N GLY A 130 16.34 21.27 15.18
CA GLY A 130 17.57 20.50 15.45
C GLY A 130 17.31 19.09 15.99
N ILE A 131 16.14 18.52 15.69
CA ILE A 131 15.82 17.14 16.07
C ILE A 131 16.55 16.20 15.09
N PRO A 132 17.33 15.21 15.58
CA PRO A 132 17.95 14.23 14.71
C PRO A 132 16.90 13.55 13.81
N THR A 133 17.16 13.53 12.50
CA THR A 133 16.27 12.94 11.48
C THR A 133 16.73 11.56 11.01
N LEU A 134 17.71 10.95 11.69
CA LEU A 134 18.12 9.59 11.36
C LEU A 134 16.97 8.64 11.69
N PRO A 135 16.46 7.87 10.70
CA PRO A 135 15.37 6.95 10.94
C PRO A 135 15.83 5.86 11.90
N THR A 136 15.01 5.60 12.91
CA THR A 136 15.14 4.43 13.78
C THR A 136 14.88 3.15 12.99
N GLN A 137 15.35 2.00 13.49
CA GLN A 137 15.08 0.70 12.89
C GLN A 137 13.58 0.40 12.76
N GLU A 138 12.77 0.89 13.71
CA GLU A 138 11.31 0.77 13.70
C GLU A 138 10.66 1.64 12.60
N GLU A 139 11.14 2.87 12.40
CA GLU A 139 10.71 3.74 11.30
C GLU A 139 11.10 3.15 9.94
N GLN A 140 12.27 2.51 9.83
CA GLN A 140 12.74 1.89 8.60
C GLN A 140 11.95 0.61 8.25
N SER A 141 11.60 -0.21 9.26
CA SER A 141 10.70 -1.36 9.10
C SER A 141 9.31 -0.92 8.66
N THR A 142 8.76 0.12 9.28
CA THR A 142 7.45 0.68 8.93
C THR A 142 7.44 1.21 7.50
N LYS A 143 8.50 1.92 7.09
CA LYS A 143 8.65 2.41 5.72
C LYS A 143 8.59 1.26 4.68
N ASN A 144 9.31 0.15 4.91
CA ASN A 144 9.27 -0.99 4.00
C ASN A 144 7.85 -1.57 3.88
N LYS A 145 7.11 -1.67 5.00
CA LYS A 145 5.70 -2.09 4.96
C LYS A 145 4.85 -1.15 4.13
N ASN A 146 4.99 0.16 4.33
CA ASN A 146 4.25 1.18 3.57
C ASN A 146 4.57 1.11 2.06
N ASP A 147 5.83 0.87 1.70
CA ASP A 147 6.25 0.70 0.30
C ASP A 147 5.59 -0.55 -0.32
N ILE A 148 5.50 -1.66 0.43
CA ILE A 148 4.76 -2.86 0.02
C ILE A 148 3.26 -2.54 -0.17
N VAL A 149 2.62 -1.83 0.78
CA VAL A 149 1.21 -1.44 0.66
C VAL A 149 0.98 -0.60 -0.59
N ALA A 150 1.81 0.41 -0.84
CA ALA A 150 1.67 1.29 -2.01
C ALA A 150 1.76 0.50 -3.34
N LEU A 151 2.73 -0.40 -3.46
CA LEU A 151 2.89 -1.27 -4.63
C LEU A 151 1.69 -2.21 -4.83
N LEU A 152 1.16 -2.79 -3.74
CA LEU A 152 -0.05 -3.61 -3.79
C LEU A 152 -1.25 -2.79 -4.25
N MET A 153 -1.42 -1.57 -3.75
CA MET A 153 -2.55 -0.71 -4.13
C MET A 153 -2.50 -0.32 -5.60
N GLU A 154 -1.31 -0.02 -6.12
CA GLU A 154 -1.13 0.24 -7.55
C GLU A 154 -1.51 -0.98 -8.40
N ALA A 155 -0.95 -2.16 -8.09
CA ALA A 155 -1.23 -3.39 -8.83
C ALA A 155 -2.71 -3.80 -8.77
N ILE A 156 -3.36 -3.64 -7.61
CA ILE A 156 -4.72 -4.14 -7.38
C ILE A 156 -5.78 -3.20 -7.96
N TYR A 157 -5.62 -1.89 -7.77
CA TYR A 157 -6.67 -0.91 -8.08
C TYR A 157 -6.41 -0.06 -9.33
N GLN A 158 -5.15 0.14 -9.71
CA GLN A 158 -4.80 1.11 -10.76
C GLN A 158 -4.43 0.41 -12.07
N VAL A 159 -3.69 -0.69 -12.01
CA VAL A 159 -3.33 -1.45 -13.20
C VAL A 159 -4.55 -2.18 -13.74
N THR A 160 -4.91 -1.86 -14.97
CA THR A 160 -5.99 -2.52 -15.69
C THR A 160 -5.45 -3.43 -16.77
N MET A 161 -6.08 -4.59 -16.96
CA MET A 161 -5.71 -5.57 -17.96
C MET A 161 -6.93 -5.96 -18.82
N PRO A 162 -6.75 -6.25 -20.12
CA PRO A 162 -7.86 -6.71 -20.96
C PRO A 162 -8.52 -7.94 -20.37
N GLU A 163 -9.84 -8.03 -20.44
CA GLU A 163 -10.56 -9.19 -19.87
C GLU A 163 -10.03 -10.51 -20.46
N PRO A 164 -9.60 -11.50 -19.63
CA PRO A 164 -8.89 -12.69 -20.11
C PRO A 164 -9.67 -13.59 -21.07
N ALA A 165 -10.99 -13.46 -21.17
CA ALA A 165 -11.85 -14.50 -21.75
C ALA A 165 -12.94 -14.01 -22.72
N ASN A 166 -12.97 -12.75 -23.14
CA ASN A 166 -14.02 -12.28 -24.05
C ASN A 166 -13.49 -11.72 -25.37
N GLN A 167 -13.54 -12.56 -26.41
CA GLN A 167 -13.17 -12.25 -27.80
C GLN A 167 -13.92 -11.04 -28.40
N TRP A 168 -15.04 -10.62 -27.78
CA TRP A 168 -15.87 -9.51 -28.26
C TRP A 168 -15.58 -8.17 -27.58
N GLN A 169 -14.60 -8.12 -26.66
CA GLN A 169 -14.46 -7.03 -25.69
C GLN A 169 -12.99 -6.60 -25.50
N ALA A 170 -12.19 -6.51 -26.58
CA ALA A 170 -10.79 -6.05 -26.47
C ALA A 170 -10.61 -4.69 -25.76
N LYS A 171 -11.68 -3.87 -25.73
CA LYS A 171 -11.75 -2.58 -25.04
C LYS A 171 -12.11 -2.66 -23.54
N ASP A 172 -12.53 -3.83 -23.04
CA ASP A 172 -12.98 -3.99 -21.67
C ASP A 172 -11.79 -4.40 -20.79
N PHE A 173 -11.52 -3.50 -19.84
CA PHE A 173 -10.37 -3.56 -18.95
C PHE A 173 -10.86 -3.93 -17.55
N THR A 174 -10.26 -4.96 -16.99
CA THR A 174 -10.50 -5.46 -15.62
C THR A 174 -9.31 -5.14 -14.72
N ARG A 175 -9.55 -5.11 -13.43
CA ARG A 175 -8.52 -4.94 -12.40
C ARG A 175 -8.41 -6.22 -11.58
N ILE A 176 -7.27 -6.44 -10.94
CA ILE A 176 -7.14 -7.52 -9.96
C ILE A 176 -8.21 -7.36 -8.86
N ARG A 177 -8.54 -6.12 -8.48
CA ARG A 177 -9.62 -5.82 -7.52
C ARG A 177 -10.96 -6.46 -7.89
N ASP A 178 -11.28 -6.65 -9.17
CA ASP A 178 -12.57 -7.20 -9.60
C ASP A 178 -12.72 -8.71 -9.30
N VAL A 179 -11.59 -9.41 -9.08
CA VAL A 179 -11.57 -10.86 -8.83
C VAL A 179 -11.16 -11.22 -7.39
N ILE A 180 -10.93 -10.23 -6.53
CA ILE A 180 -10.67 -10.42 -5.11
C ILE A 180 -11.57 -9.55 -4.25
N SER A 181 -11.91 -10.05 -3.05
CA SER A 181 -12.73 -9.30 -2.11
C SER A 181 -11.90 -8.27 -1.34
N PHE A 182 -12.55 -7.19 -0.91
CA PHE A 182 -11.90 -6.14 -0.12
C PHE A 182 -11.35 -6.70 1.20
N GLU A 183 -12.07 -7.63 1.83
CA GLU A 183 -11.70 -8.24 3.10
C GLU A 183 -10.37 -9.01 3.00
N LYS A 184 -10.08 -9.62 1.84
CA LYS A 184 -8.78 -10.28 1.62
C LYS A 184 -7.63 -9.28 1.53
N ILE A 185 -7.88 -8.12 0.92
CA ILE A 185 -6.91 -7.03 0.82
C ILE A 185 -6.65 -6.47 2.22
N GLU A 186 -7.71 -6.06 2.91
CA GLU A 186 -7.66 -5.53 4.27
C GLU A 186 -6.93 -6.47 5.22
N HIS A 187 -7.33 -7.75 5.25
CA HIS A 187 -6.67 -8.76 6.08
C HIS A 187 -5.16 -8.89 5.78
N SER A 188 -4.77 -8.76 4.52
CA SER A 188 -3.35 -8.87 4.13
C SER A 188 -2.54 -7.67 4.59
N ILE A 189 -3.11 -6.47 4.53
CA ILE A 189 -2.48 -5.25 5.03
C ILE A 189 -2.38 -5.27 6.56
N GLU A 190 -3.45 -5.66 7.26
CA GLU A 190 -3.43 -5.83 8.72
C GLU A 190 -2.36 -6.86 9.14
N ALA A 191 -2.32 -8.01 8.46
CA ALA A 191 -1.32 -9.04 8.71
C ALA A 191 0.12 -8.53 8.52
N LEU A 192 0.37 -7.70 7.50
CA LEU A 192 1.69 -7.09 7.27
C LEU A 192 2.13 -6.22 8.45
N TYR A 193 1.24 -5.36 8.96
CA TYR A 193 1.55 -4.52 10.12
C TYR A 193 1.75 -5.35 11.39
N ASP A 194 1.02 -6.46 11.54
CA ASP A 194 1.24 -7.46 12.59
C ASP A 194 2.54 -8.28 12.41
N GLY A 195 3.21 -8.16 11.27
CA GLY A 195 4.44 -8.89 10.95
C GLY A 195 4.20 -10.31 10.43
N ASN A 196 3.00 -10.62 9.95
CA ASN A 196 2.71 -11.83 9.20
C ASN A 196 2.68 -11.55 7.69
N LEU A 197 3.67 -12.06 6.97
CA LEU A 197 3.81 -11.84 5.54
C LEU A 197 3.01 -12.83 4.68
N ASP A 198 2.50 -13.94 5.22
CA ASP A 198 1.88 -15.00 4.39
C ASP A 198 0.72 -14.47 3.53
N PRO A 199 -0.24 -13.69 4.06
CA PRO A 199 -1.35 -13.19 3.24
C PRO A 199 -0.87 -12.23 2.15
N VAL A 200 0.18 -11.44 2.42
CA VAL A 200 0.81 -10.58 1.42
C VAL A 200 1.46 -11.40 0.31
N LEU A 201 2.13 -12.50 0.65
CA LEU A 201 2.70 -13.41 -0.35
C LEU A 201 1.62 -14.03 -1.24
N ASP A 202 0.43 -14.31 -0.70
CA ASP A 202 -0.70 -14.79 -1.48
C ASP A 202 -1.21 -13.72 -2.47
N LEU A 203 -1.25 -12.44 -2.08
CA LEU A 203 -1.53 -11.35 -3.01
C LEU A 203 -0.45 -11.21 -4.10
N ILE A 204 0.84 -11.35 -3.74
CA ILE A 204 1.95 -11.32 -4.72
C ILE A 204 1.83 -12.49 -5.71
N ARG A 205 1.49 -13.70 -5.23
CA ARG A 205 1.24 -14.87 -6.08
C ARG A 205 0.06 -14.64 -7.02
N LEU A 206 -1.00 -13.99 -6.55
CA LEU A 206 -2.12 -13.62 -7.39
C LEU A 206 -1.71 -12.67 -8.52
N ILE A 207 -0.90 -11.65 -8.22
CA ILE A 207 -0.35 -10.75 -9.24
C ILE A 207 0.45 -11.55 -10.28
N ALA A 208 1.30 -12.48 -9.82
CA ALA A 208 2.05 -13.36 -10.71
C ALA A 208 1.13 -14.22 -11.60
N GLN A 209 0.07 -14.79 -11.02
CA GLN A 209 -0.91 -15.58 -11.75
C GLN A 209 -1.63 -14.73 -12.81
N THR A 210 -2.01 -13.49 -12.47
CA THR A 210 -2.60 -12.54 -13.42
C THR A 210 -1.67 -12.29 -14.60
N ILE A 211 -0.38 -12.01 -14.34
CA ILE A 211 0.63 -11.85 -15.41
C ILE A 211 0.71 -13.10 -16.29
N SER A 212 0.81 -14.29 -15.70
CA SER A 212 0.89 -15.56 -16.44
C SER A 212 -0.34 -15.80 -17.30
N ASN A 213 -1.54 -15.60 -16.74
CA ASN A 213 -2.80 -15.73 -17.48
C ASN A 213 -2.85 -14.79 -18.68
N HIS A 214 -2.40 -13.53 -18.54
CA HIS A 214 -2.38 -12.61 -19.68
C HIS A 214 -1.37 -13.03 -20.74
N LEU A 215 -0.21 -13.54 -20.35
CA LEU A 215 0.80 -14.04 -21.30
C LEU A 215 0.29 -15.25 -22.08
N GLU A 216 -0.39 -16.18 -21.42
CA GLU A 216 -1.01 -17.34 -22.07
C GLU A 216 -2.14 -16.94 -23.03
N ASN A 217 -2.91 -15.89 -22.68
CA ASN A 217 -4.03 -15.40 -23.47
C ASN A 217 -3.65 -14.33 -24.51
N VAL A 218 -2.36 -13.99 -24.69
CA VAL A 218 -1.91 -13.01 -25.72
C VAL A 218 -2.45 -13.33 -27.11
N PRO A 219 -2.44 -14.57 -27.62
CA PRO A 219 -2.98 -14.86 -28.95
C PRO A 219 -4.47 -14.55 -29.07
N LEU A 220 -5.24 -14.81 -28.02
CA LEU A 220 -6.68 -14.50 -27.98
C LEU A 220 -6.92 -12.99 -27.95
N PHE A 221 -6.13 -12.25 -27.17
CA PHE A 221 -6.17 -10.79 -27.14
C PHE A 221 -5.86 -10.19 -28.52
N LEU A 222 -4.80 -10.64 -29.20
CA LEU A 222 -4.43 -10.14 -30.52
C LEU A 222 -5.52 -10.39 -31.56
N LYS A 223 -6.15 -11.57 -31.53
CA LYS A 223 -7.29 -11.88 -32.39
C LYS A 223 -8.49 -10.96 -32.10
N ALA A 224 -8.83 -10.76 -30.84
CA ALA A 224 -9.93 -9.86 -30.45
C ALA A 224 -9.65 -8.41 -30.87
N LEU A 225 -8.38 -7.98 -30.79
CA LEU A 225 -7.95 -6.66 -31.22
C LEU A 225 -8.06 -6.48 -32.75
N GLU A 226 -7.72 -7.52 -33.52
CA GLU A 226 -7.90 -7.54 -34.98
C GLU A 226 -9.38 -7.42 -35.36
N GLU A 227 -10.26 -8.23 -34.74
CA GLU A 227 -11.70 -8.17 -34.95
C GLU A 227 -12.31 -6.81 -34.52
N TYR A 228 -11.75 -6.18 -33.48
CA TYR A 228 -12.13 -4.83 -33.07
C TYR A 228 -11.69 -3.80 -34.12
N SER A 229 -10.46 -3.91 -34.63
CA SER A 229 -9.90 -3.03 -35.65
C SER A 229 -10.74 -3.05 -36.94
N GLU A 230 -11.20 -4.21 -37.38
CA GLU A 230 -12.06 -4.35 -38.57
C GLU A 230 -13.42 -3.63 -38.43
N LYS A 231 -13.94 -3.53 -37.19
CA LYS A 231 -15.25 -2.93 -36.90
C LYS A 231 -15.15 -1.49 -36.39
N TYR A 232 -13.94 -1.03 -36.05
CA TYR A 232 -13.73 0.28 -35.49
C TYR A 232 -13.95 1.36 -36.55
N ASN A 233 -14.89 2.25 -36.27
CA ASN A 233 -15.15 3.43 -37.09
C ASN A 233 -14.98 4.71 -36.26
N PRO A 234 -13.90 5.50 -36.46
CA PRO A 234 -13.62 6.68 -35.65
C PRO A 234 -14.72 7.75 -35.70
N GLU A 235 -15.58 7.75 -36.74
CA GLU A 235 -16.68 8.71 -36.88
C GLU A 235 -17.89 8.39 -35.97
N PHE A 236 -18.07 7.13 -35.57
CA PHE A 236 -19.20 6.67 -34.75
C PHE A 236 -18.83 6.33 -33.30
N PHE A 237 -17.53 6.24 -33.01
CA PHE A 237 -16.98 5.76 -31.74
C PHE A 237 -16.26 6.88 -30.95
N ILE A 238 -16.86 8.08 -30.93
CA ILE A 238 -16.37 9.24 -30.19
C ILE A 238 -16.46 8.93 -28.68
N GLY A 239 -15.33 8.57 -28.07
CA GLY A 239 -15.21 8.28 -26.63
C GLY A 239 -14.77 6.86 -26.28
N THR A 240 -14.58 5.97 -27.25
CA THR A 240 -13.95 4.65 -27.04
C THR A 240 -12.50 4.65 -27.53
N LEU A 241 -11.62 3.96 -26.80
CA LEU A 241 -10.21 3.82 -27.16
C LEU A 241 -10.06 3.19 -28.55
N SER A 242 -9.18 3.76 -29.37
CA SER A 242 -8.79 3.16 -30.65
C SER A 242 -8.09 1.80 -30.43
N PRO A 243 -8.09 0.90 -31.43
CA PRO A 243 -7.34 -0.36 -31.33
C PRO A 243 -5.87 -0.16 -30.95
N ASP A 244 -5.20 0.84 -31.52
CA ASP A 244 -3.81 1.16 -31.21
C ASP A 244 -3.62 1.60 -29.75
N GLU A 245 -4.56 2.39 -29.21
CA GLU A 245 -4.55 2.77 -27.78
C GLU A 245 -4.78 1.56 -26.87
N VAL A 246 -5.72 0.67 -27.22
CA VAL A 246 -5.95 -0.58 -26.47
C VAL A 246 -4.68 -1.43 -26.43
N ALA A 247 -4.02 -1.61 -27.57
CA ALA A 247 -2.76 -2.36 -27.67
C ALA A 247 -1.66 -1.73 -26.82
N ARG A 248 -1.50 -0.41 -26.92
CA ARG A 248 -0.51 0.35 -26.16
C ARG A 248 -0.77 0.26 -24.66
N THR A 249 -1.99 0.52 -24.21
CA THR A 249 -2.36 0.46 -22.79
C THR A 249 -2.16 -0.94 -22.23
N HIS A 250 -2.51 -2.00 -22.96
CA HIS A 250 -2.25 -3.37 -22.53
C HIS A 250 -0.74 -3.63 -22.34
N GLN A 251 0.11 -3.21 -23.28
CA GLN A 251 1.55 -3.39 -23.18
C GLN A 251 2.15 -2.60 -22.01
N GLU A 252 1.77 -1.33 -21.86
CA GLU A 252 2.21 -0.45 -20.78
C GLU A 252 1.81 -1.04 -19.42
N ASN A 253 0.56 -1.49 -19.27
CA ASN A 253 0.05 -2.04 -18.02
C ASN A 253 0.66 -3.41 -17.69
N LEU A 254 0.85 -4.28 -18.68
CA LEU A 254 1.54 -5.57 -18.47
C LEU A 254 3.00 -5.36 -18.05
N ALA A 255 3.70 -4.41 -18.67
CA ALA A 255 5.07 -4.07 -18.31
C ALA A 255 5.12 -3.52 -16.88
N ARG A 256 4.20 -2.60 -16.53
CA ARG A 256 4.13 -2.03 -15.19
C ARG A 256 3.79 -3.08 -14.13
N LEU A 257 2.88 -4.01 -14.41
CA LEU A 257 2.53 -5.09 -13.49
C LEU A 257 3.72 -6.02 -13.21
N LYS A 258 4.52 -6.33 -14.24
CA LYS A 258 5.77 -7.11 -14.10
C LYS A 258 6.80 -6.38 -13.24
N GLU A 259 6.95 -5.07 -13.45
CA GLU A 259 7.84 -4.23 -12.65
C GLU A 259 7.40 -4.20 -11.17
N ILE A 260 6.12 -3.93 -10.91
CA ILE A 260 5.57 -3.94 -9.55
C ILE A 260 5.76 -5.30 -8.88
N HIS A 261 5.50 -6.39 -9.60
CA HIS A 261 5.72 -7.74 -9.07
C HIS A 261 7.19 -7.97 -8.68
N ALA A 262 8.16 -7.52 -9.49
CA ALA A 262 9.57 -7.62 -9.15
C ALA A 262 9.95 -6.75 -7.93
N LEU A 263 9.41 -5.53 -7.84
CA LEU A 263 9.60 -4.65 -6.69
C LEU A 263 9.01 -5.23 -5.41
N LEU A 264 7.80 -5.82 -5.48
CA LEU A 264 7.14 -6.50 -4.37
C LEU A 264 7.95 -7.71 -3.90
N GLN A 265 8.45 -8.53 -4.83
CA GLN A 265 9.34 -9.65 -4.49
C GLN A 265 10.59 -9.14 -3.78
N SER A 266 11.23 -8.09 -4.29
CA SER A 266 12.40 -7.49 -3.67
C SER A 266 12.09 -6.98 -2.25
N ALA A 267 11.02 -6.20 -2.07
CA ALA A 267 10.67 -5.60 -0.78
C ALA A 267 10.22 -6.64 0.27
N ALA A 268 9.44 -7.63 -0.15
CA ALA A 268 8.96 -8.71 0.73
C ALA A 268 10.09 -9.67 1.12
N LEU A 269 11.09 -9.86 0.26
CA LEU A 269 12.27 -10.69 0.53
C LEU A 269 13.43 -9.91 1.15
N ASP A 270 13.40 -8.58 1.15
CA ASP A 270 14.46 -7.71 1.67
C ASP A 270 14.87 -8.08 3.12
N PRO A 271 13.95 -8.35 4.07
CA PRO A 271 14.34 -8.83 5.39
C PRO A 271 15.13 -10.16 5.35
N SER A 272 14.78 -11.07 4.44
CA SER A 272 15.48 -12.35 4.25
C SER A 272 16.86 -12.13 3.62
N LEU A 273 16.95 -11.22 2.66
CA LEU A 273 18.19 -10.86 1.97
C LEU A 273 19.15 -10.09 2.89
N GLN A 274 18.65 -9.22 3.75
CA GLN A 274 19.43 -8.53 4.78
C GLN A 274 19.93 -9.50 5.85
N PHE A 275 19.10 -10.47 6.26
CA PHE A 275 19.56 -11.56 7.13
C PHE A 275 20.72 -12.34 6.48
N LEU A 276 20.63 -12.63 5.17
CA LEU A 276 21.73 -13.27 4.43
C LEU A 276 22.97 -12.37 4.33
N ALA A 277 22.80 -11.06 4.14
CA ALA A 277 23.87 -10.08 3.96
C ALA A 277 24.63 -9.76 5.26
N VAL A 278 23.95 -9.69 6.41
CA VAL A 278 24.56 -9.50 7.75
C VAL A 278 25.48 -10.67 8.13
N VAL A 279 25.37 -11.81 7.43
CA VAL A 279 26.16 -13.02 7.66
C VAL A 279 27.37 -13.15 6.69
N GLY A 280 27.65 -12.13 5.87
CA GLY A 280 29.01 -11.76 5.42
C GLY A 280 29.50 -12.17 4.01
N ASP A 281 30.56 -11.49 3.54
CA ASP A 281 31.34 -11.64 2.28
C ASP A 281 31.97 -13.04 2.04
N ASN A 282 31.74 -14.00 2.94
CA ASN A 282 32.34 -15.34 2.90
C ASN A 282 31.40 -16.43 2.34
N GLN A 283 30.26 -16.07 1.76
CA GLN A 283 29.28 -17.03 1.24
C GLN A 283 29.78 -17.84 0.02
N ALA A 284 30.84 -17.41 -0.67
CA ALA A 284 31.39 -18.12 -1.83
C ALA A 284 32.49 -19.14 -1.49
N ASP A 285 33.02 -19.14 -0.26
CA ASP A 285 34.11 -20.04 0.15
C ASP A 285 33.56 -21.36 0.71
N LYS A 286 33.43 -22.37 -0.17
CA LYS A 286 32.99 -23.74 0.19
C LYS A 286 33.91 -24.43 1.21
N SER A 287 35.10 -23.89 1.50
CA SER A 287 36.03 -24.43 2.49
C SER A 287 35.76 -23.94 3.93
N LYS A 288 34.91 -22.91 4.11
CA LYS A 288 34.52 -22.34 5.41
C LYS A 288 33.02 -22.07 5.46
N PRO A 289 32.18 -23.11 5.63
CA PRO A 289 30.74 -22.93 5.66
C PRO A 289 30.32 -22.06 6.86
N SER A 290 29.66 -20.95 6.56
CA SER A 290 28.96 -20.13 7.57
C SER A 290 27.75 -20.91 8.13
N PRO A 291 27.20 -20.54 9.30
CA PRO A 291 25.96 -21.14 9.79
C PRO A 291 24.84 -21.14 8.74
N ALA A 292 24.72 -20.07 7.94
CA ALA A 292 23.78 -19.96 6.82
C ALA A 292 23.93 -21.09 5.77
N HIS A 293 25.15 -21.57 5.48
CA HIS A 293 25.34 -22.70 4.57
C HIS A 293 24.66 -23.98 5.06
N PHE A 294 24.60 -24.21 6.37
CA PHE A 294 23.91 -25.36 6.94
C PHE A 294 22.38 -25.18 6.92
N PHE A 295 21.88 -23.94 6.90
CA PHE A 295 20.44 -23.64 6.80
C PHE A 295 19.87 -23.81 5.39
N PHE A 296 20.69 -23.62 4.34
CA PHE A 296 20.23 -23.62 2.94
C PHE A 296 20.77 -24.78 2.10
N LYS A 297 21.58 -25.69 2.69
CA LYS A 297 22.33 -26.74 1.99
C LYS A 297 21.47 -27.65 1.10
N ASP A 298 20.24 -27.93 1.53
CA ASP A 298 19.32 -28.87 0.88
C ASP A 298 18.03 -28.17 0.39
N GLY A 299 18.08 -26.84 0.22
CA GLY A 299 16.93 -25.99 -0.08
C GLY A 299 16.49 -25.18 1.14
N ALA A 300 16.14 -23.92 0.91
CA ALA A 300 15.62 -23.04 1.96
C ALA A 300 14.32 -23.61 2.53
N ASN A 301 14.36 -24.21 3.73
CA ASN A 301 13.15 -24.57 4.43
C ASN A 301 12.43 -23.27 4.84
N HIS A 302 11.34 -22.95 4.14
CA HIS A 302 10.57 -21.73 4.32
C HIS A 302 10.14 -21.52 5.78
N ASP A 303 9.73 -22.59 6.48
CA ASP A 303 9.29 -22.53 7.87
C ASP A 303 10.45 -22.20 8.82
N LEU A 304 11.64 -22.71 8.52
CA LEU A 304 12.85 -22.46 9.31
C LEU A 304 13.38 -21.04 9.09
N LEU A 305 13.37 -20.55 7.84
CA LEU A 305 13.71 -19.16 7.52
C LEU A 305 12.74 -18.19 8.21
N LYS A 306 11.44 -18.47 8.12
CA LYS A 306 10.39 -17.72 8.80
C LYS A 306 10.60 -17.66 10.32
N MET A 307 10.91 -18.80 10.95
CA MET A 307 11.19 -18.87 12.39
C MET A 307 12.41 -18.05 12.80
N VAL A 308 13.48 -18.09 11.99
CA VAL A 308 14.71 -17.31 12.23
C VAL A 308 14.46 -15.81 12.06
N MET A 309 13.69 -15.41 11.05
CA MET A 309 13.31 -14.01 10.84
C MET A 309 12.38 -13.50 11.93
N GLN A 310 11.47 -14.33 12.43
CA GLN A 310 10.66 -14.06 13.62
C GLN A 310 11.53 -13.88 14.87
N TYR A 311 12.51 -14.75 15.08
CA TYR A 311 13.44 -14.65 16.22
C TYR A 311 14.34 -13.40 16.15
N ALA A 312 14.80 -13.03 14.95
CA ALA A 312 15.60 -11.84 14.71
C ALA A 312 14.80 -10.52 14.74
N GLY A 313 13.50 -10.58 15.05
CA GLY A 313 12.64 -9.40 15.24
C GLY A 313 12.17 -8.75 13.94
N PHE A 314 12.37 -9.38 12.79
CA PHE A 314 11.80 -8.91 11.51
C PHE A 314 10.28 -9.15 11.43
N PHE A 315 9.79 -10.13 12.19
CA PHE A 315 8.38 -10.48 12.30
C PHE A 315 8.02 -10.69 13.78
N LYS A 316 6.80 -10.33 14.20
CA LYS A 316 6.35 -10.66 15.57
C LYS A 316 6.02 -12.14 15.63
N MET A 317 6.59 -12.86 16.61
CA MET A 317 6.08 -14.17 16.98
C MET A 317 4.65 -13.99 17.53
N ARG A 318 3.63 -14.41 16.78
CA ARG A 318 2.40 -14.84 17.45
C ARG A 318 2.75 -16.15 18.14
N ILE A 319 3.03 -16.07 19.44
CA ILE A 319 2.88 -17.24 20.30
C ILE A 319 1.43 -17.66 20.09
N ILE A 320 1.20 -18.76 19.38
CA ILE A 320 -0.07 -19.45 19.46
C ILE A 320 -0.15 -19.79 20.95
N GLU A 321 -0.95 -19.04 21.71
CA GLU A 321 -1.36 -19.50 23.04
C GLU A 321 -1.96 -20.87 22.78
N GLU A 322 -1.21 -21.90 23.17
CA GLU A 322 -1.65 -23.27 23.06
C GLU A 322 -3.07 -23.32 23.62
N VAL A 323 -3.98 -23.79 22.78
CA VAL A 323 -5.20 -24.46 23.18
C VAL A 323 -4.90 -25.12 24.52
N ARG A 324 -5.58 -24.68 25.59
CA ARG A 324 -5.47 -25.27 26.93
C ARG A 324 -5.72 -26.78 26.79
N ILE A 325 -4.64 -27.54 26.59
CA ILE A 325 -4.62 -28.98 26.71
C ILE A 325 -4.91 -29.26 28.17
N GLY A 326 -5.87 -30.15 28.37
CA GLY A 326 -6.63 -30.29 29.60
C GLY A 326 -5.77 -30.31 30.86
N SER A 327 -6.23 -29.55 31.85
CA SER A 327 -5.94 -29.88 33.23
C SER A 327 -6.32 -31.35 33.46
N PRO A 328 -5.47 -32.20 34.05
CA PRO A 328 -5.88 -33.52 34.47
C PRO A 328 -6.99 -33.35 35.49
N GLU A 329 -8.16 -33.88 35.15
CA GLU A 329 -9.29 -34.01 36.04
C GLU A 329 -8.81 -34.59 37.38
N THR A 330 -9.00 -33.84 38.46
CA THR A 330 -9.00 -34.40 39.81
C THR A 330 -10.32 -35.16 39.98
N ASN A 331 -10.38 -36.32 39.35
CA ASN A 331 -11.46 -37.28 39.54
C ASN A 331 -11.18 -38.07 40.82
N LYS A 332 -11.65 -37.55 41.96
CA LYS A 332 -11.95 -38.35 43.16
C LYS A 332 -13.19 -37.81 43.87
N SER A 333 -14.34 -38.22 43.38
CA SER A 333 -15.43 -38.61 44.27
C SER A 333 -16.00 -39.95 43.80
N LEU A 334 -15.79 -40.99 44.60
CA LEU A 334 -16.70 -42.12 44.74
C LEU A 334 -16.37 -42.82 46.07
N GLN A 335 -17.15 -42.41 47.08
CA GLN A 335 -17.70 -43.13 48.23
C GLN A 335 -17.02 -44.40 48.76
N GLY A 336 -16.81 -44.37 50.08
CA GLY A 336 -16.52 -45.48 50.99
C GLY A 336 -16.40 -44.94 52.41
#